data_AF-A0A2V7HLY2-F1
#
_entry.id   AF-A0A2V7HLY2-F1
#
_cell.length_a   1.000
_cell.length_b   1.000
_cell.length_c   1.000
_cell.angle_alpha   90.00
_cell.angle_beta   90.00
_cell.angle_gamma   90.00
#
_symmetry.space_group_name_H-M   'P 1'
#
loop_
_entity.id
_entity.type
_entity.pdbx_description
1 polymer ?
#
loop_
_entity_poly.entity_id
_entity_poly.type
_entity_poly.pdbx_seq_one_letter_code
_entity_poly.pdbx_strand_id
1 'polypeptide(L)'
;MFTGRAILERAVVHVPDVSQDRERLLALDLAEVVGFRSALSVPMLREGSPIGAITVFRGTAGPFSDKHVALLQIFADQAVIAIENVRLFSELRERTTQLTHSVEQLTALGEVGRAVSSTLDLEALLDTIVARAVQLSGTSGGLIYEYEEASQEFHLRATYRMEDELVGAL
;
A
#
# COMPACT_ATOMS: atom_id res chain seq x y z
N MET A 1 14.22 8.04 -32.53
CA MET A 1 15.27 7.16 -31.98
C MET A 1 14.84 5.71 -32.19
N PHE A 2 15.71 4.85 -32.71
CA PHE A 2 15.44 3.42 -33.06
C PHE A 2 14.74 2.62 -31.95
N THR A 3 15.06 2.86 -30.68
CA THR A 3 14.39 2.23 -29.53
C THR A 3 12.91 2.60 -29.45
N GLY A 4 12.58 3.87 -29.66
CA GLY A 4 11.20 4.35 -29.68
C GLY A 4 10.42 3.79 -30.87
N ARG A 5 11.07 3.64 -32.03
CA ARG A 5 10.47 3.02 -33.21
C ARG A 5 10.09 1.55 -32.94
N ALA A 6 10.97 0.78 -32.32
CA ALA A 6 10.68 -0.61 -31.95
C ALA A 6 9.47 -0.73 -31.02
N ILE A 7 9.36 0.18 -30.03
CA ILE A 7 8.24 0.25 -29.09
C ILE A 7 6.93 0.59 -29.83
N LEU A 8 6.93 1.64 -30.64
CA LEU A 8 5.71 2.15 -31.30
C LEU A 8 5.21 1.21 -32.39
N GLU A 9 6.12 0.66 -33.20
CA GLU A 9 5.79 -0.29 -34.27
C GLU A 9 5.54 -1.71 -33.75
N ARG A 10 5.91 -1.98 -32.49
CA ARG A 10 5.83 -3.32 -31.87
C ARG A 10 6.56 -4.37 -32.70
N ALA A 11 7.65 -3.96 -33.34
CA ALA A 11 8.41 -4.75 -34.28
C ALA A 11 9.91 -4.58 -34.04
N VAL A 12 10.68 -5.59 -34.43
CA VAL A 12 12.14 -5.53 -34.41
C VAL A 12 12.59 -4.44 -35.38
N VAL A 13 13.40 -3.49 -34.88
CA VAL A 13 14.01 -2.44 -35.68
C VAL A 13 15.48 -2.75 -35.85
N HIS A 14 15.88 -2.91 -37.11
CA HIS A 14 17.25 -3.22 -37.48
C HIS A 14 17.82 -2.06 -38.31
N VAL A 15 18.91 -1.46 -37.81
CA VAL A 15 19.62 -0.35 -38.44
C VAL A 15 21.06 -0.77 -38.77
N PRO A 16 21.34 -1.20 -40.01
CA PRO A 16 22.68 -1.63 -40.42
C PRO A 16 23.71 -0.49 -40.44
N ASP A 17 23.28 0.74 -40.71
CA ASP A 17 24.14 1.93 -40.64
C ASP A 17 23.34 3.15 -40.17
N VAL A 18 23.67 3.65 -38.97
CA VAL A 18 22.98 4.78 -38.33
C VAL A 18 23.17 6.08 -39.10
N SER A 19 24.30 6.23 -39.81
CA SER A 19 24.54 7.42 -40.64
C SER A 19 23.61 7.49 -41.85
N GLN A 20 23.02 6.37 -42.24
CA GLN A 20 22.10 6.23 -43.38
C GLN A 20 20.63 6.06 -42.95
N ASP A 21 20.35 5.94 -41.65
CA ASP A 21 18.97 5.81 -41.15
C ASP A 21 18.18 7.11 -41.31
N ARG A 22 16.86 6.98 -41.51
CA ARG A 22 15.93 8.12 -41.59
C ARG A 22 15.98 9.00 -40.34
N GLU A 23 16.24 8.42 -39.18
CA GLU A 23 16.31 9.09 -37.89
C GLU A 23 17.74 9.47 -37.47
N ARG A 24 18.71 9.47 -38.40
CA ARG A 24 20.12 9.79 -38.13
C ARG A 24 20.31 11.07 -37.33
N LEU A 25 19.55 12.12 -37.63
CA LEU A 25 19.68 13.42 -36.94
C LEU A 25 19.37 13.33 -35.44
N LEU A 26 18.56 12.36 -35.01
CA LEU A 26 18.23 12.13 -33.60
C LEU A 26 19.21 11.18 -32.91
N ALA A 27 20.11 10.55 -33.65
CA ALA A 27 20.97 9.47 -33.19
C ALA A 27 22.46 9.76 -33.34
N LEU A 28 22.87 10.67 -34.23
CA LEU A 28 24.26 10.94 -34.56
C LEU A 28 25.07 11.45 -33.37
N ASP A 29 24.55 12.39 -32.59
CA ASP A 29 25.26 12.91 -31.41
C ASP A 29 25.57 11.78 -30.41
N LEU A 30 24.59 10.91 -30.16
CA LEU A 30 24.79 9.75 -29.27
C LEU A 30 25.68 8.68 -29.91
N ALA A 31 25.56 8.46 -31.22
CA ALA A 31 26.37 7.52 -31.97
C ALA A 31 27.86 7.91 -32.00
N GLU A 32 28.15 9.21 -32.12
CA GLU A 32 29.50 9.76 -32.07
C GLU A 32 30.08 9.66 -30.66
N VAL A 33 29.30 10.00 -29.63
CA VAL A 33 29.74 9.92 -28.22
C VAL A 33 29.95 8.47 -27.77
N VAL A 34 29.06 7.56 -28.14
CA VAL A 34 29.07 6.16 -27.71
C VAL A 34 29.87 5.27 -28.67
N GLY A 35 30.17 5.75 -29.87
CA GLY A 35 30.99 5.05 -30.87
C GLY A 35 30.29 3.89 -31.56
N PHE A 36 28.98 3.99 -31.85
CA PHE A 36 28.25 2.96 -32.58
C PHE A 36 27.88 3.38 -34.00
N ARG A 37 27.82 2.41 -34.91
CA ARG A 37 27.46 2.61 -36.32
C ARG A 37 26.30 1.74 -36.78
N SER A 38 25.95 0.68 -36.06
CA SER A 38 24.72 -0.11 -36.30
C SER A 38 23.96 -0.35 -35.00
N ALA A 39 22.65 -0.52 -35.09
CA ALA A 39 21.78 -0.80 -33.94
C ALA A 39 20.75 -1.90 -34.26
N LEU A 40 20.42 -2.70 -33.25
CA LEU A 40 19.31 -3.64 -33.28
C LEU A 40 18.47 -3.40 -32.03
N SER A 41 17.19 -3.11 -32.23
CA SER A 41 16.25 -2.89 -31.14
C SER A 41 15.09 -3.87 -31.24
N VAL A 42 14.81 -4.56 -30.14
CA VAL A 42 13.72 -5.54 -30.03
C VAL A 42 12.76 -5.07 -28.95
N PRO A 43 11.45 -4.95 -29.24
CA PRO A 43 10.47 -4.55 -28.24
C PRO A 43 10.23 -5.68 -27.23
N MET A 44 10.02 -5.28 -25.98
CA MET A 44 9.51 -6.15 -24.92
C MET A 44 7.99 -6.02 -24.91
N LEU A 45 7.29 -7.08 -25.32
CA LEU A 45 5.84 -7.07 -25.46
C LEU A 45 5.20 -7.95 -24.39
N ARG A 46 4.28 -7.37 -23.61
CA ARG A 46 3.39 -8.09 -22.70
C ARG A 46 2.01 -8.14 -23.33
N GLU A 47 1.55 -9.33 -23.70
CA GLU A 47 0.24 -9.54 -24.34
C GLU A 47 0.03 -8.61 -25.56
N GLY A 48 1.09 -8.40 -26.34
CA GLY A 48 1.07 -7.50 -27.51
C GLY A 48 1.14 -6.00 -27.20
N SER A 49 1.17 -5.60 -25.92
CA SER A 49 1.42 -4.22 -25.50
C SER A 49 2.91 -4.02 -25.17
N PRO A 50 3.56 -2.97 -25.71
CA PRO A 50 4.96 -2.72 -25.44
C PRO A 50 5.16 -2.19 -24.02
N ILE A 51 6.09 -2.79 -23.28
CA ILE A 51 6.52 -2.36 -21.94
C ILE A 51 7.95 -1.79 -21.93
N GLY A 52 8.63 -1.84 -23.08
CA GLY A 52 9.97 -1.31 -23.29
C GLY A 52 10.62 -1.91 -24.53
N ALA A 53 11.93 -1.75 -24.65
CA ALA A 53 12.74 -2.40 -25.69
C ALA A 53 14.17 -2.64 -25.21
N ILE A 54 14.81 -3.68 -25.75
CA ILE A 54 16.24 -3.92 -25.60
C ILE A 54 16.93 -3.48 -26.88
N THR A 55 17.90 -2.57 -26.75
CA THR A 55 18.68 -2.08 -27.88
C THR A 55 20.15 -2.42 -27.69
N VAL A 56 20.75 -3.04 -28.71
CA VAL A 56 22.18 -3.33 -28.77
C VAL A 56 22.81 -2.57 -29.93
N PHE A 57 24.09 -2.26 -29.76
CA PHE A 57 24.86 -1.45 -30.69
C PHE A 57 26.15 -2.14 -31.10
N ARG A 58 26.70 -1.74 -32.24
CA ARG A 58 28.05 -2.15 -32.69
C ARG A 58 28.76 -0.97 -33.32
N GLY A 59 30.07 -0.87 -33.09
CA GLY A 59 30.93 0.19 -33.66
C GLY A 59 31.18 0.10 -35.17
N THR A 60 30.79 -1.01 -35.79
CA THR A 60 30.93 -1.22 -37.24
C THR A 60 29.56 -1.24 -37.91
N ALA A 61 29.52 -0.77 -39.15
CA ALA A 61 28.34 -0.89 -40.00
C ALA A 61 28.14 -2.35 -40.41
N GLY A 62 26.90 -2.66 -40.74
CA GLY A 62 26.49 -3.93 -41.29
C GLY A 62 25.34 -4.54 -40.50
N PRO A 63 24.63 -5.50 -41.12
CA PRO A 63 23.50 -6.13 -40.47
C PRO A 63 23.91 -7.04 -39.31
N PHE A 64 23.04 -7.14 -38.32
CA PHE A 64 22.95 -8.26 -37.41
C PHE A 64 22.41 -9.48 -38.17
N SER A 65 23.00 -10.65 -37.91
CA SER A 65 22.48 -11.91 -38.45
C SER A 65 21.17 -12.29 -37.78
N ASP A 66 20.38 -13.14 -38.44
CA ASP A 66 19.12 -13.66 -37.90
C ASP A 66 19.31 -14.36 -36.54
N LYS A 67 20.47 -14.99 -36.33
CA LYS A 67 20.82 -15.59 -35.03
C LYS A 67 20.94 -14.54 -33.91
N HIS A 68 21.52 -13.38 -34.20
CA HIS A 68 21.57 -12.29 -33.23
C HIS A 68 20.19 -11.72 -32.94
N VAL A 69 19.34 -11.59 -33.97
CA VAL A 69 17.95 -11.13 -33.82
C VAL A 69 17.16 -12.09 -32.95
N ALA A 70 17.19 -13.39 -33.27
CA ALA A 70 16.49 -14.43 -32.50
C ALA A 70 16.96 -14.49 -31.05
N LEU A 71 18.27 -14.40 -30.80
CA LEU A 71 18.82 -14.38 -29.45
C LEU A 71 18.32 -13.17 -28.65
N LEU A 72 18.31 -11.98 -29.26
CA LEU A 72 17.85 -10.77 -28.58
C LEU A 72 16.34 -10.79 -28.33
N GLN A 73 15.55 -11.41 -29.21
CA GLN A 73 14.13 -11.68 -28.98
C GLN A 73 13.91 -12.58 -27.76
N ILE A 74 14.67 -13.67 -27.62
CA ILE A 74 14.60 -14.53 -26.43
C ILE A 74 14.90 -13.71 -25.16
N PHE A 75 15.93 -12.87 -25.17
CA PHE A 75 16.23 -12.01 -24.03
C PHE A 75 15.13 -10.99 -23.72
N ALA A 76 14.50 -10.41 -24.76
CA ALA A 76 13.36 -9.51 -24.58
C ALA A 76 12.18 -10.24 -23.93
N ASP A 77 11.86 -11.46 -24.37
CA ASP A 77 10.79 -12.27 -23.79
C ASP A 77 11.08 -12.61 -22.32
N GLN A 78 12.33 -12.99 -22.00
CA GLN A 78 12.72 -13.26 -20.61
C GLN A 78 12.69 -11.99 -19.73
N ALA A 79 13.06 -10.84 -20.27
CA ALA A 79 13.00 -9.57 -19.57
C ALA A 79 11.54 -9.18 -19.24
N VAL A 80 10.59 -9.44 -20.16
CA VAL A 80 9.15 -9.24 -19.89
C VAL A 80 8.71 -10.04 -18.65
N ILE A 81 9.07 -11.32 -18.60
CA ILE A 81 8.73 -12.21 -17.48
C ILE A 81 9.33 -11.68 -16.16
N ALA A 82 10.61 -11.30 -16.18
CA ALA A 82 11.30 -10.81 -14.99
C ALA A 82 10.70 -9.49 -14.45
N ILE A 83 10.42 -8.54 -15.35
CA ILE A 83 9.80 -7.26 -14.99
C ILE A 83 8.41 -7.49 -14.39
N GLU A 84 7.63 -8.40 -14.97
CA GLU A 84 6.29 -8.71 -14.49
C GLU A 84 6.31 -9.36 -13.11
N ASN A 85 7.25 -10.27 -12.87
CA ASN A 85 7.43 -10.88 -11.55
C ASN A 85 7.75 -9.84 -10.47
N VAL A 86 8.62 -8.88 -10.77
CA VAL A 86 8.94 -7.78 -9.84
C VAL A 86 7.72 -6.90 -9.60
N ARG A 87 6.96 -6.56 -10.64
CA ARG A 87 5.72 -5.76 -10.52
C ARG A 87 4.69 -6.46 -9.62
N LEU A 88 4.38 -7.72 -9.91
CA LEU A 88 3.40 -8.51 -9.16
C LEU A 88 3.82 -8.68 -7.70
N PHE A 89 5.10 -8.92 -7.45
CA PHE A 89 5.62 -9.06 -6.09
C PHE A 89 5.52 -7.75 -5.30
N SER A 90 5.83 -6.61 -5.92
CA SER A 90 5.67 -5.29 -5.31
C SER A 90 4.20 -4.99 -4.97
N GLU A 91 3.28 -5.28 -5.90
CA GLU A 91 1.83 -5.11 -5.66
C GLU A 91 1.31 -5.99 -4.51
N LEU A 92 1.78 -7.25 -4.44
CA LEU A 92 1.43 -8.15 -3.36
C LEU A 92 1.94 -7.62 -2.00
N ARG A 93 3.18 -7.12 -1.96
CA ARG A 93 3.75 -6.53 -0.75
C ARG A 93 2.97 -5.32 -0.28
N GLU A 94 2.64 -4.40 -1.19
CA GLU A 94 1.87 -3.20 -0.86
C GLU A 94 0.49 -3.56 -0.28
N ARG A 95 -0.24 -4.49 -0.92
CA ARG A 95 -1.53 -4.96 -0.42
C ARG A 95 -1.41 -5.63 0.95
N THR A 96 -0.35 -6.41 1.17
CA THR A 96 -0.11 -7.06 2.46
C THR A 96 0.12 -6.02 3.55
N THR A 97 0.94 -5.00 3.29
CA THR A 97 1.16 -3.90 4.24
C THR A 97 -0.13 -3.14 4.56
N GLN A 98 -0.95 -2.84 3.55
CA GLN A 98 -2.25 -2.17 3.75
C GLN A 98 -3.21 -3.02 4.60
N LEU A 99 -3.26 -4.33 4.36
CA LEU A 99 -4.09 -5.26 5.15
C LEU A 99 -3.61 -5.34 6.60
N THR A 100 -2.30 -5.45 6.84
CA THR A 100 -1.73 -5.46 8.20
C THR A 100 -2.14 -4.21 8.98
N HIS A 101 -1.99 -3.03 8.37
CA HIS A 101 -2.39 -1.78 9.01
C HIS A 101 -3.89 -1.72 9.31
N SER A 102 -4.73 -2.24 8.40
CA SER A 102 -6.19 -2.30 8.61
C SER A 102 -6.56 -3.21 9.78
N VAL A 103 -5.86 -4.34 9.94
CA VAL A 103 -6.07 -5.27 11.07
C VAL A 103 -5.67 -4.62 12.40
N GLU A 104 -4.54 -3.90 12.44
CA GLU A 104 -4.10 -3.18 13.63
C GLU A 104 -5.13 -2.13 14.07
N GLN A 105 -5.67 -1.35 13.11
CA GLN A 105 -6.71 -0.36 13.39
C GLN A 105 -8.00 -0.98 13.93
N LEU A 106 -8.46 -2.07 13.33
CA LEU A 106 -9.66 -2.78 13.81
C LEU A 106 -9.46 -3.37 15.20
N THR A 107 -8.25 -3.85 15.51
CA THR A 107 -7.91 -4.38 16.83
C THR A 107 -7.96 -3.29 17.88
N ALA A 108 -7.33 -2.14 17.64
CA ALA A 108 -7.37 -0.99 18.54
C ALA A 108 -8.80 -0.47 18.75
N LEU A 109 -9.61 -0.40 17.68
CA LEU A 109 -11.01 -0.01 17.79
C LEU A 109 -11.82 -1.00 18.62
N GLY A 110 -11.57 -2.31 18.47
CA GLY A 110 -12.20 -3.36 19.26
C GLY A 110 -11.80 -3.31 20.75
N GLU A 111 -10.58 -2.89 21.07
CA GLU A 111 -10.14 -2.64 22.45
C GLU A 111 -10.86 -1.44 23.07
N VAL A 112 -10.95 -0.32 22.35
CA VAL A 112 -11.71 0.85 22.80
C VAL A 112 -13.19 0.50 23.00
N GLY A 113 -13.80 -0.22 22.06
CA GLY A 113 -15.20 -0.65 22.16
C GLY A 113 -15.46 -1.52 23.39
N ARG A 114 -14.55 -2.46 23.70
CA ARG A 114 -14.64 -3.30 24.91
C ARG A 114 -14.50 -2.48 26.19
N ALA A 115 -13.55 -1.54 26.24
CA ALA A 115 -13.34 -0.68 27.40
C ALA A 115 -14.60 0.16 27.69
N VAL A 116 -15.17 0.82 26.66
CA VAL A 116 -16.40 1.62 26.80
C VAL A 116 -17.57 0.76 27.24
N SER A 117 -17.78 -0.42 26.64
CA SER A 117 -18.86 -1.33 27.04
C SER A 117 -18.73 -1.75 28.50
N SER A 118 -17.52 -2.09 28.96
CA SER A 118 -17.30 -2.52 30.34
C SER A 118 -17.59 -1.42 31.36
N THR A 119 -17.29 -0.16 31.03
CA THR A 119 -17.63 0.99 31.87
C THR A 119 -19.15 1.19 31.93
N LEU A 120 -19.84 1.16 30.79
CA LEU A 120 -21.30 1.28 30.72
C LEU A 120 -22.01 0.14 31.47
N ASP A 121 -21.52 -1.09 31.34
CA ASP A 121 -22.06 -2.25 32.05
C ASP A 121 -21.87 -2.11 33.57
N LEU A 122 -20.73 -1.59 34.03
CA LEU A 122 -20.48 -1.34 35.45
C LEU A 122 -21.42 -0.25 35.99
N GLU A 123 -21.54 0.89 35.31
CA GLU A 123 -22.44 1.97 35.71
C GLU A 123 -23.90 1.47 35.79
N ALA A 124 -24.37 0.76 34.75
CA ALA A 124 -25.72 0.19 34.72
C ALA A 124 -25.95 -0.87 35.81
N LEU A 125 -24.94 -1.67 36.13
CA LEU A 125 -24.99 -2.62 37.25
C LEU A 125 -25.10 -1.90 38.59
N LEU A 126 -24.29 -0.86 38.83
CA LEU A 126 -24.32 -0.09 40.06
C LEU A 126 -25.66 0.63 40.25
N ASP A 127 -26.21 1.22 39.18
CA ASP A 127 -27.56 1.80 39.16
C ASP A 127 -28.64 0.78 39.53
N THR A 128 -28.53 -0.43 38.99
CA THR A 128 -29.46 -1.52 39.32
C THR A 128 -29.35 -1.92 40.79
N ILE A 129 -28.14 -2.02 41.33
CA ILE A 129 -27.89 -2.40 42.73
C ILE A 129 -28.50 -1.36 43.66
N VAL A 130 -28.21 -0.07 43.47
CA VAL A 130 -28.72 0.99 44.35
C VAL A 130 -30.24 1.08 44.27
N ALA A 131 -30.83 0.96 43.07
CA ALA A 131 -32.28 0.94 42.90
C ALA A 131 -32.95 -0.22 43.64
N ARG A 132 -32.38 -1.44 43.53
CA ARG A 132 -32.89 -2.63 44.23
C ARG A 132 -32.73 -2.54 45.74
N ALA A 133 -31.60 -2.02 46.22
CA ALA A 133 -31.36 -1.84 47.65
C ALA A 133 -32.38 -0.89 48.29
N VAL A 134 -32.69 0.22 47.62
CA VAL A 134 -33.71 1.19 48.07
C VAL A 134 -35.11 0.58 48.05
N GLN A 135 -35.47 -0.14 46.98
CA GLN A 135 -36.76 -0.83 46.87
C GLN A 135 -36.97 -1.88 47.98
N LEU A 136 -35.94 -2.69 48.27
CA LEU A 136 -36.02 -3.78 49.26
C LEU A 136 -36.01 -3.27 50.70
N SER A 137 -35.25 -2.21 50.97
CA SER A 137 -35.15 -1.62 52.31
C SER A 137 -36.31 -0.66 52.62
N GLY A 138 -37.07 -0.24 51.62
CA GLY A 138 -38.17 0.72 51.77
C GLY A 138 -37.69 2.13 52.10
N THR A 139 -36.44 2.46 51.78
CA THR A 139 -35.87 3.80 52.03
C THR A 139 -36.24 4.79 50.93
N SER A 140 -36.01 6.07 51.21
CA SER A 140 -36.36 7.15 50.29
C SER A 140 -35.41 7.30 49.10
N GLY A 141 -34.14 6.87 49.25
CA GLY A 141 -33.10 6.98 48.23
C GLY A 141 -31.79 6.31 48.67
N GLY A 142 -30.81 6.27 47.77
CA GLY A 142 -29.52 5.61 48.00
C GLY A 142 -28.44 6.07 47.03
N LEU A 143 -27.19 5.81 47.39
CA LEU A 143 -25.99 6.20 46.63
C LEU A 143 -24.87 5.17 46.80
N ILE A 144 -23.98 5.08 45.82
CA ILE A 144 -22.78 4.24 45.87
C ILE A 144 -21.57 5.14 45.62
N TYR A 145 -20.63 5.12 46.57
CA TYR A 145 -19.31 5.75 46.42
C TYR A 145 -18.22 4.70 46.22
N GLU A 146 -17.24 5.03 45.41
CA GLU A 146 -15.96 4.35 45.32
C GLU A 146 -14.90 5.19 46.01
N TYR A 147 -14.09 4.59 46.87
CA TYR A 147 -13.01 5.26 47.59
C TYR A 147 -11.68 5.01 46.90
N GLU A 148 -10.95 6.06 46.57
CA GLU A 148 -9.62 5.99 45.94
C GLU A 148 -8.52 6.20 46.99
N GLU A 149 -7.79 5.14 47.32
CA GLU A 149 -6.79 5.16 48.41
C GLU A 149 -5.58 6.07 48.11
N ALA A 150 -5.24 6.24 46.82
CA ALA A 150 -4.10 7.05 46.40
C ALA A 150 -4.33 8.56 46.63
N SER A 151 -5.57 9.04 46.46
CA SER A 151 -5.97 10.44 46.59
C SER A 151 -6.70 10.74 47.91
N GLN A 152 -7.14 9.70 48.63
CA GLN A 152 -8.06 9.79 49.78
C GLN A 152 -9.40 10.46 49.45
N GLU A 153 -9.89 10.31 48.22
CA GLU A 153 -11.14 10.93 47.73
C GLU A 153 -12.28 9.90 47.56
N PHE A 154 -13.52 10.38 47.63
CA PHE A 154 -14.74 9.60 47.38
C PHE A 154 -15.39 10.02 46.05
N HIS A 155 -15.54 9.09 45.12
CA HIS A 155 -16.17 9.30 43.82
C HIS A 155 -17.58 8.71 43.81
N LEU A 156 -18.59 9.53 43.53
CA LEU A 156 -19.97 9.05 43.39
C LEU A 156 -20.09 8.23 42.10
N ARG A 157 -20.57 6.98 42.19
CA ARG A 157 -20.69 6.05 41.05
C ARG A 157 -22.13 5.78 40.61
N ALA A 158 -23.10 5.87 41.53
CA ALA A 158 -24.52 5.68 41.22
C ALA A 158 -25.40 6.35 42.28
N THR A 159 -26.60 6.79 41.88
CA THR A 159 -27.61 7.41 42.76
C THR A 159 -29.02 6.97 42.39
N TYR A 160 -29.92 6.92 43.36
CA TYR A 160 -31.32 6.63 43.10
C TYR A 160 -32.23 7.44 44.03
N ARG A 161 -33.15 8.21 43.40
CA ARG A 161 -34.14 9.08 44.07
C ARG A 161 -33.52 10.11 45.02
N MET A 162 -32.37 10.66 44.65
CA MET A 162 -31.78 11.83 45.30
C MET A 162 -31.98 13.03 44.35
N GLU A 163 -32.57 14.13 44.83
CA GLU A 163 -32.63 15.40 44.08
C GLU A 163 -31.25 16.09 44.11
N ASP A 164 -30.88 16.79 43.03
CA ASP A 164 -29.54 17.31 42.71
C ASP A 164 -28.90 18.26 43.76
N GLU A 165 -29.62 18.66 44.81
CA GLU A 165 -29.19 19.70 45.75
C GLU A 165 -28.21 19.23 46.85
N LEU A 166 -27.93 17.92 46.95
CA LEU A 166 -27.00 17.36 47.97
C LEU A 166 -25.74 16.69 47.40
N VAL A 167 -25.60 16.62 46.07
CA VAL A 167 -24.48 15.92 45.41
C VAL A 167 -23.19 16.76 45.39
N GLY A 168 -23.27 18.07 45.64
CA GLY A 168 -22.14 19.00 45.62
C GLY A 168 -21.58 19.46 46.98
N ALA A 169 -21.92 18.81 48.09
CA ALA A 169 -21.62 19.32 49.45
C ALA A 169 -20.69 18.46 50.33
N LEU A 170 -20.00 17.47 49.77
CA LEU A 170 -18.92 16.71 50.42
C LEU A 170 -17.77 16.48 49.44
#